data_AF-A0A7C7ZP80-F1
#
_entry.id   AF-A0A7C7ZP80-F1
#
_cell.length_a   1.000
_cell.length_b   1.000
_cell.length_c   1.000
_cell.angle_alpha   90.00
_cell.angle_beta   90.00
_cell.angle_gamma   90.00
#
_symmetry.space_group_name_H-M   'P 1'
#
loop_
_entity.id
_entity.type
_entity.pdbx_description
1 polymer ?
#
loop_
_entity_poly.entity_id
_entity_poly.type
_entity_poly.pdbx_seq_one_letter_code
_entity_poly.pdbx_strand_id
1 'polypeptide(L)'
;MIKSIKKIVKDFTLSELRGGLKITAKELINKKITVQFPEERTPISPRFRGLHALRRYPNGEERCIACKLCEAVCPANAITIESEMRDDG
;
A
#
# COMPACT_ATOMS: atom_id res chain seq x y z
N MET A 1 -22.92 -21.37 45.12
CA MET A 1 -23.85 -20.24 45.27
C MET A 1 -23.17 -18.87 45.13
N ILE A 2 -22.14 -18.55 45.95
CA ILE A 2 -21.48 -17.23 45.96
C ILE A 2 -20.83 -16.84 44.62
N LYS A 3 -20.24 -17.80 43.88
CA LYS A 3 -19.62 -17.53 42.56
C LYS A 3 -20.64 -17.12 41.48
N SER A 4 -21.84 -17.73 41.44
CA SER A 4 -22.87 -17.34 40.45
C SER A 4 -23.45 -15.97 40.73
N ILE A 5 -23.66 -15.61 42.01
CA ILE A 5 -24.17 -14.29 42.39
C ILE A 5 -23.18 -13.19 41.96
N LYS A 6 -21.87 -13.40 42.16
CA LYS A 6 -20.84 -12.46 41.68
C LYS A 6 -20.84 -12.31 40.15
N LYS A 7 -21.09 -13.39 39.42
CA LYS A 7 -21.16 -13.36 37.95
C LYS A 7 -22.39 -12.57 37.46
N ILE A 8 -23.56 -12.85 38.05
CA ILE A 8 -24.80 -12.12 37.74
C ILE A 8 -24.68 -10.63 38.06
N VAL A 9 -24.04 -10.26 39.17
CA VAL A 9 -23.78 -8.84 39.50
C VAL A 9 -22.81 -8.21 38.50
N LYS A 10 -21.76 -8.92 38.06
CA LYS A 10 -20.81 -8.44 37.05
C LYS A 10 -21.47 -8.25 35.68
N ASP A 11 -22.36 -9.16 35.32
CA ASP A 11 -23.12 -9.14 34.06
C ASP A 11 -24.17 -8.01 34.09
N PHE A 12 -24.88 -7.83 35.21
CA PHE A 12 -25.85 -6.75 35.41
C PHE A 12 -25.20 -5.36 35.49
N THR A 13 -23.96 -5.28 35.97
CA THR A 13 -23.17 -4.03 36.01
C THR A 13 -22.44 -3.72 34.69
N LEU A 14 -22.63 -4.54 33.64
CA LEU A 14 -22.09 -4.31 32.29
C LEU A 14 -20.60 -3.92 32.28
N SER A 15 -19.82 -4.53 33.18
CA SER A 15 -18.43 -4.13 33.42
C SER A 15 -17.54 -4.27 32.17
N GLU A 16 -17.81 -5.27 31.33
CA GLU A 16 -17.08 -5.49 30.07
C GLU A 16 -17.37 -4.38 29.04
N LEU A 17 -18.62 -3.93 28.97
CA LEU A 17 -19.06 -2.86 28.07
C LEU A 17 -18.41 -1.52 28.46
N ARG A 18 -18.33 -1.23 29.77
CA ARG A 18 -17.60 -0.06 30.28
C ARG A 18 -16.10 -0.13 29.96
N GLY A 19 -15.51 -1.32 29.99
CA GLY A 19 -14.12 -1.55 29.56
C GLY A 19 -13.93 -1.18 28.08
N GLY A 20 -14.81 -1.66 27.21
CA GLY A 20 -14.82 -1.32 25.78
C GLY A 20 -14.99 0.18 25.52
N LEU A 21 -15.96 0.82 26.18
CA LEU A 21 -16.19 2.27 26.02
C LEU A 21 -15.02 3.12 26.50
N LYS A 22 -14.26 2.66 27.51
CA LYS A 22 -13.06 3.37 27.97
C LYS A 22 -11.99 3.42 26.88
N ILE A 23 -11.83 2.33 26.11
CA ILE A 23 -10.87 2.25 25.00
C ILE A 23 -11.33 3.15 23.86
N THR A 24 -12.62 3.10 23.49
CA THR A 24 -13.16 3.96 22.42
C THR A 24 -13.09 5.44 22.79
N ALA A 25 -13.38 5.80 24.04
CA ALA A 25 -13.23 7.17 24.53
C ALA A 25 -11.78 7.65 24.49
N LYS A 26 -10.80 6.77 24.82
CA LYS A 26 -9.37 7.07 24.68
C LYS A 26 -9.01 7.33 23.21
N GLU A 27 -9.44 6.46 22.31
CA GLU A 27 -9.11 6.56 20.89
C GLU A 27 -9.81 7.75 20.21
N LEU A 28 -10.95 8.21 20.73
CA LEU A 28 -11.63 9.42 20.26
C LEU A 28 -10.73 10.66 20.41
N ILE A 29 -9.99 10.77 21.51
CA ILE A 29 -9.13 11.92 21.84
C ILE A 29 -7.73 11.78 21.21
N ASN A 30 -7.26 10.55 21.00
CA ASN A 30 -5.94 10.31 20.41
C ASN A 30 -5.80 10.95 19.01
N LYS A 31 -4.57 11.37 18.68
CA LYS A 31 -4.23 11.91 17.36
C LYS A 31 -4.49 10.85 16.29
N LYS A 32 -5.17 11.25 15.20
CA LYS A 32 -5.46 10.36 14.09
C LYS A 32 -4.22 10.17 13.22
N ILE A 33 -3.98 8.94 12.76
CA ILE A 33 -2.89 8.57 11.85
C ILE A 33 -3.26 8.79 10.37
N THR A 34 -4.42 9.38 10.11
CA THR A 34 -4.92 9.67 8.77
C THR A 34 -4.01 10.67 8.06
N VAL A 35 -3.74 10.41 6.78
CA VAL A 35 -3.02 11.33 5.88
C VAL A 35 -4.06 12.07 5.04
N GLN A 36 -3.98 13.40 4.97
CA GLN A 36 -4.91 14.21 4.18
C GLN A 36 -4.45 14.24 2.72
N PHE A 37 -4.97 13.34 1.89
CA PHE A 37 -4.72 13.36 0.45
C PHE A 37 -5.69 14.34 -0.24
N PRO A 38 -5.24 15.22 -1.17
CA PRO A 38 -3.95 15.22 -1.88
C PRO A 38 -2.82 16.08 -1.28
N GLU A 39 -3.07 16.85 -0.21
CA GLU A 39 -2.13 17.82 0.36
C GLU A 39 -0.90 17.15 0.99
N GLU A 40 -1.10 16.04 1.68
CA GLU A 40 -0.07 15.20 2.29
C GLU A 40 -0.01 13.85 1.57
N ARG A 41 1.21 13.38 1.28
CA ARG A 41 1.46 12.08 0.65
C ARG A 41 2.20 11.15 1.59
N THR A 42 1.90 9.86 1.49
CA THR A 42 2.63 8.83 2.24
C THR A 42 4.08 8.72 1.73
N PRO A 43 5.05 8.41 2.61
CA PRO A 43 6.43 8.21 2.20
C PRO A 43 6.53 6.98 1.30
N ILE A 44 7.11 7.15 0.11
CA ILE A 44 7.28 6.09 -0.89
C ILE A 44 8.71 5.56 -0.80
N SER A 45 8.86 4.24 -0.69
CA SER A 45 10.20 3.61 -0.70
C SER A 45 10.87 3.75 -2.07
N PRO A 46 12.21 3.80 -2.16
CA PRO A 46 12.92 3.82 -3.45
C PRO A 46 12.68 2.58 -4.34
N ARG A 47 12.13 1.49 -3.78
CA ARG A 47 11.79 0.24 -4.49
C ARG A 47 10.32 0.14 -4.87
N PHE A 48 9.54 1.20 -4.69
CA PHE A 48 8.15 1.21 -5.08
C PHE A 48 7.99 1.00 -6.59
N ARG A 49 7.16 0.03 -6.97
CA ARG A 49 6.84 -0.27 -8.36
C ARG A 49 5.61 0.53 -8.76
N GLY A 50 5.84 1.72 -9.31
CA GLY A 50 4.81 2.60 -9.84
C GLY A 50 4.63 2.45 -11.35
N LEU A 51 4.50 3.58 -12.04
CA LEU A 51 4.38 3.63 -13.49
C LEU A 51 5.66 3.14 -14.19
N HIS A 52 5.50 2.31 -15.22
CA HIS A 52 6.60 1.89 -16.08
C HIS A 52 7.09 3.08 -16.91
N ALA A 53 8.41 3.26 -17.01
CA ALA A 53 9.01 4.34 -17.77
C ALA A 53 10.23 3.84 -18.54
N LEU A 54 10.31 4.21 -19.82
CA LEU A 54 11.44 3.90 -20.69
C LEU A 54 12.56 4.93 -20.41
N ARG A 55 13.69 4.45 -19.91
CA ARG A 55 14.81 5.32 -19.49
C ARG A 55 15.70 5.68 -20.69
N ARG A 56 16.34 6.84 -20.60
CA ARG A 56 17.36 7.32 -21.55
C ARG A 56 18.76 7.28 -20.94
N TYR A 57 19.77 7.20 -21.77
CA TYR A 57 21.16 7.45 -21.41
C TYR A 57 21.41 8.96 -21.19
N PRO A 58 22.52 9.36 -20.54
CA PRO A 58 22.85 10.79 -20.36
C PRO A 58 23.03 11.58 -21.66
N ASN A 59 23.34 10.91 -22.77
CA ASN A 59 23.43 11.50 -24.12
C ASN A 59 22.06 11.74 -24.78
N GLY A 60 20.95 11.36 -24.12
CA GLY A 60 19.59 11.55 -24.61
C GLY A 60 19.03 10.38 -25.44
N GLU A 61 19.85 9.38 -25.77
CA GLU A 61 19.43 8.17 -26.48
C GLU A 61 18.59 7.26 -25.58
N GLU A 62 17.62 6.53 -26.15
CA GLU A 62 16.87 5.52 -25.43
C GLU A 62 17.73 4.33 -25.01
N ARG A 63 17.44 3.72 -23.84
CA ARG A 63 18.16 2.52 -23.38
C ARG A 63 17.56 1.21 -23.92
N CYS A 64 16.39 1.28 -24.53
CA CYS A 64 15.76 0.10 -25.11
C CYS A 64 16.48 -0.23 -26.43
N ILE A 65 16.98 -1.46 -26.55
CA ILE A 65 17.61 -1.99 -27.78
C ILE A 65 16.70 -2.99 -28.49
N ALA A 66 15.39 -2.94 -28.21
CA ALA A 66 14.39 -3.86 -28.77
C ALA A 66 14.70 -5.37 -28.62
N CYS A 67 15.38 -5.79 -27.54
CA CYS A 67 15.73 -7.20 -27.31
C CYS A 67 14.55 -8.13 -26.99
N LYS A 68 13.33 -7.60 -26.82
CA LYS A 68 12.09 -8.31 -26.46
C LYS A 68 12.12 -9.14 -25.17
N LEU A 69 13.14 -9.01 -24.33
CA LEU A 69 13.23 -9.73 -23.05
C LEU A 69 12.12 -9.34 -22.06
N CYS A 70 11.76 -8.06 -22.00
CA CYS A 70 10.69 -7.58 -21.13
C CYS A 70 9.29 -8.03 -21.59
N GLU A 71 9.08 -8.17 -22.90
CA GLU A 71 7.87 -8.76 -23.48
C GLU A 71 7.80 -10.26 -23.16
N ALA A 72 8.89 -11.00 -23.38
CA ALA A 72 8.94 -12.44 -23.13
C ALA A 72 8.77 -12.81 -21.64
N VAL A 73 9.31 -12.02 -20.72
CA VAL A 73 9.18 -12.27 -19.26
C VAL A 73 7.86 -11.76 -18.68
N CYS A 74 7.06 -11.01 -19.44
CA CYS A 74 5.83 -10.41 -18.92
C CYS A 74 4.79 -11.49 -18.63
N PRO A 75 4.39 -11.72 -17.36
CA PRO A 75 3.42 -12.76 -17.04
C PRO A 75 1.99 -12.44 -17.53
N ALA A 76 1.71 -11.15 -17.79
CA ALA A 76 0.40 -10.68 -18.22
C ALA A 76 0.34 -10.38 -19.73
N ASN A 77 1.41 -10.62 -20.49
CA ASN A 77 1.53 -10.26 -21.90
C ASN A 77 1.09 -8.81 -22.20
N ALA A 78 1.45 -7.87 -21.32
CA ALA A 78 1.02 -6.47 -21.38
C ALA A 78 1.92 -5.57 -22.24
N ILE A 79 3.02 -6.10 -22.77
CA ILE A 79 4.03 -5.36 -23.53
C ILE A 79 4.10 -5.98 -24.92
N THR A 80 4.12 -5.14 -25.96
CA THR A 80 4.30 -5.56 -27.36
C THR A 80 5.39 -4.70 -27.98
N ILE A 81 6.41 -5.32 -28.58
CA ILE A 81 7.57 -4.61 -29.14
C ILE A 81 7.73 -4.94 -30.62
N GLU A 82 7.64 -3.89 -31.44
CA GLU A 82 8.00 -3.88 -32.85
C GLU A 82 9.30 -3.08 -33.03
N SER A 83 10.15 -3.52 -33.96
CA SER A 83 11.49 -2.94 -34.15
C SER A 83 11.90 -2.96 -35.61
N GLU A 84 12.58 -1.89 -36.03
CA GLU A 84 13.21 -1.75 -37.33
C GLU A 84 14.72 -1.57 -37.19
N MET A 85 15.46 -1.86 -38.26
CA MET A 85 16.90 -1.62 -38.27
C MET A 85 17.14 -0.12 -38.34
N ARG A 86 18.02 0.40 -37.47
CA ARG A 86 18.42 1.81 -37.54
C ARG A 86 19.39 2.00 -38.71
N ASP A 87 19.49 3.23 -39.19
CA ASP A 87 20.38 3.59 -40.31
C ASP A 87 21.87 3.32 -40.03
N ASP A 88 22.23 3.19 -38.75
CA ASP A 88 23.61 3.02 -38.28
C ASP A 88 24.09 1.54 -38.23
N GLY A 89 23.22 0.57 -38.56
CA GLY A 89 23.53 -0.88 -38.60
C GLY A 89 23.23 -1.63 -37.30
#